data_AF-A0A0F8YUD2-F1
#
_entry.id   AF-A0A0F8YUD2-F1
#
_cell.length_a   1.000
_cell.length_b   1.000
_cell.length_c   1.000
_cell.angle_alpha   90.00
_cell.angle_beta   90.00
_cell.angle_gamma   90.00
#
_symmetry.space_group_name_H-M   'P 1'
#
loop_
_entity.id
_entity.type
_entity.pdbx_description
1 polymer ?
#
loop_
_entity_poly.entity_id
_entity_poly.type
_entity_poly.pdbx_seq_one_letter_code
_entity_poly.pdbx_strand_id
1 'polypeptide(L)'
;MSNNHSTTSSTSIQQNATAKQIKQITRQRIGVSALADKESISSLSRQRDTSRKFVYAQKDIASSALDDAFSESEKDSDVLFYIPVTKEWLRQVALSLILICHSS
;
A
#
# COMPACT_ATOMS: atom_id res chain seq x y z
N MET A 1 32.94 50.77 -29.48
CA MET A 1 33.76 49.74 -30.16
C MET A 1 33.57 48.43 -29.40
N SER A 2 33.11 47.41 -30.12
CA SER A 2 33.08 45.95 -29.88
C SER A 2 33.09 45.37 -28.46
N ASN A 3 31.95 44.77 -28.11
CA ASN A 3 31.70 43.33 -27.90
C ASN A 3 32.70 42.48 -27.09
N ASN A 4 32.18 41.74 -26.10
CA ASN A 4 32.14 40.27 -26.21
C ASN A 4 31.12 39.60 -25.26
N HIS A 5 30.25 38.82 -25.88
CA HIS A 5 29.36 37.83 -25.28
C HIS A 5 30.17 36.70 -24.66
N SER A 6 29.74 36.19 -23.49
CA SER A 6 29.90 34.78 -23.13
C SER A 6 28.81 34.38 -22.13
N THR A 7 27.73 33.90 -22.70
CA THR A 7 26.67 33.12 -22.08
C THR A 7 27.27 31.81 -21.55
N THR A 8 27.13 31.52 -20.26
CA THR A 8 27.19 30.14 -19.76
C THR A 8 26.06 29.90 -18.77
N SER A 9 24.90 29.60 -19.35
CA SER A 9 23.75 28.99 -18.69
C SER A 9 24.18 27.66 -18.07
N SER A 10 24.45 27.66 -16.76
CA SER A 10 24.67 26.43 -15.99
C SER A 10 23.32 25.91 -15.48
N THR A 11 22.43 25.55 -16.39
CA THR A 11 21.22 24.79 -16.05
C THR A 11 21.68 23.39 -15.67
N SER A 12 21.87 23.16 -14.37
CA SER A 12 22.12 21.84 -13.80
C SER A 12 21.02 20.89 -14.28
N ILE A 13 21.38 19.95 -15.17
CA ILE A 13 20.53 18.83 -15.51
C ILE A 13 20.33 18.06 -14.21
N GLN A 14 19.16 18.22 -13.59
CA GLN A 14 18.67 17.33 -12.55
C GLN A 14 18.68 15.92 -13.15
N GLN A 15 19.67 15.13 -12.78
CA GLN A 15 19.67 13.71 -13.04
C GLN A 15 18.54 13.11 -12.22
N ASN A 16 17.37 12.97 -12.85
CA ASN A 16 16.23 12.24 -12.32
C ASN A 16 16.67 10.78 -12.09
N ALA A 17 17.09 10.45 -10.87
CA ALA A 17 17.16 9.07 -10.42
C ALA A 17 15.75 8.48 -10.61
N THR A 18 15.61 7.68 -11.66
CA THR A 18 14.29 7.22 -12.09
C THR A 18 13.74 6.38 -10.96
N ALA A 19 12.56 6.73 -10.44
CA ALA A 19 11.93 5.98 -9.34
C ALA A 19 12.02 4.46 -9.54
N LYS A 20 11.96 3.99 -10.79
CA LYS A 20 12.16 2.61 -11.25
C LYS A 20 13.42 1.91 -10.73
N GLN A 21 14.51 2.62 -10.41
CA GLN A 21 15.77 2.05 -9.91
C GLN A 21 15.83 1.95 -8.38
N ILE A 22 14.87 2.55 -7.67
CA ILE A 22 14.85 2.53 -6.21
C ILE A 22 14.40 1.15 -5.72
N LYS A 23 15.30 0.45 -5.01
CA LYS A 23 15.05 -0.84 -4.34
C LYS A 23 13.86 -0.74 -3.38
N GLN A 24 13.08 -1.82 -3.26
CA GLN A 24 11.85 -1.85 -2.45
C GLN A 24 12.04 -1.39 -1.00
N ILE A 25 13.12 -1.81 -0.34
CA ILE A 25 13.45 -1.39 1.04
C ILE A 25 13.59 0.14 1.14
N THR A 26 14.22 0.78 0.15
CA THR A 26 14.39 2.24 0.14
C THR A 26 13.05 2.94 -0.01
N ARG A 27 12.14 2.38 -0.82
CA ARG A 27 10.78 2.91 -1.01
C ARG A 27 9.97 2.85 0.29
N GLN A 28 10.02 1.70 0.96
CA GLN A 28 9.39 1.51 2.27
C GLN A 28 9.93 2.51 3.29
N ARG A 29 11.25 2.70 3.36
CA ARG A 29 11.87 3.68 4.26
C ARG A 29 11.41 5.10 3.96
N ILE A 30 11.24 5.48 2.69
CA ILE A 30 10.69 6.80 2.30
C ILE A 30 9.25 6.94 2.80
N GLY A 31 8.40 5.94 2.59
CA GLY A 31 7.01 5.94 3.06
C GLY A 31 6.91 6.08 4.59
N VAL A 32 7.66 5.27 5.34
CA VAL A 32 7.71 5.33 6.81
C VAL A 32 8.25 6.68 7.30
N SER A 33 9.28 7.23 6.66
CA SER A 33 9.82 8.55 7.03
C SER A 33 8.82 9.68 6.76
N ALA A 34 8.05 9.58 5.67
CA ALA A 34 7.00 10.53 5.31
C ALA A 34 5.77 10.44 6.22
N LEU A 35 5.47 9.27 6.79
CA LEU A 35 4.43 9.10 7.81
C LEU A 35 4.84 9.62 9.17
N ALA A 36 6.13 9.50 9.53
CA ALA A 36 6.62 9.96 10.82
C ALA A 36 6.55 11.50 10.98
N ASP A 37 6.30 12.25 9.91
CA ASP A 37 6.17 13.71 9.84
C ASP A 37 7.30 14.50 10.54
N LYS A 38 8.49 13.88 10.68
CA LYS A 38 9.70 14.50 11.26
C LYS A 38 10.40 15.47 10.31
N GLU A 39 10.21 15.29 9.01
CA GLU A 39 10.79 16.11 7.95
C GLU A 39 9.71 16.43 6.91
N SER A 40 9.77 17.63 6.31
CA SER A 40 8.81 17.97 5.25
C SER A 40 8.99 17.10 4.00
N ILE A 41 7.89 16.82 3.29
CA ILE A 41 7.91 16.08 2.01
C ILE A 41 8.86 16.72 0.99
N SER A 42 8.95 18.05 0.99
CA SER A 42 9.88 18.79 0.14
C SER A 42 11.34 18.48 0.47
N SER A 43 11.71 18.48 1.76
CA SER A 43 13.06 18.11 2.21
C SER A 43 13.38 16.66 1.87
N LEU A 44 12.46 15.75 2.19
CA LEU A 44 12.62 14.32 1.96
C LEU A 44 12.78 13.97 0.47
N SER A 45 12.04 14.67 -0.41
CA SER A 45 12.16 14.50 -1.86
C SER A 45 13.54 14.92 -2.38
N ARG A 46 14.09 16.02 -1.87
CA ARG A 46 15.42 16.53 -2.25
C ARG A 46 16.52 15.61 -1.74
N GLN A 47 16.44 15.15 -0.49
CA GLN A 47 17.45 14.28 0.12
C GLN A 47 17.55 12.90 -0.55
N ARG A 48 16.49 12.46 -1.24
CA ARG A 48 16.40 11.15 -1.87
C ARG A 48 16.44 11.21 -3.40
N ASP A 49 16.66 12.40 -3.97
CA ASP A 49 16.62 12.67 -5.42
C ASP A 49 15.36 12.11 -6.09
N THR A 50 14.21 12.32 -5.44
CA THR A 50 12.90 11.87 -5.92
C THR A 50 11.93 13.03 -6.08
N SER A 51 10.83 12.81 -6.80
CA SER A 51 9.77 13.81 -6.89
C SER A 51 8.92 13.83 -5.61
N ARG A 52 8.35 14.99 -5.27
CA ARG A 52 7.35 15.11 -4.19
C ARG A 52 6.18 14.15 -4.39
N LYS A 53 5.71 14.00 -5.64
CA LYS A 53 4.63 13.07 -6.00
C LYS A 53 4.99 11.61 -5.66
N PHE A 54 6.25 11.22 -5.83
CA PHE A 54 6.72 9.90 -5.46
C PHE A 54 6.70 9.68 -3.95
N VAL A 55 7.14 10.67 -3.16
CA VAL A 55 7.13 10.59 -1.70
C VAL A 55 5.70 10.49 -1.16
N TYR A 56 4.76 11.29 -1.69
CA TYR A 56 3.34 11.16 -1.36
C TYR A 56 2.82 9.75 -1.66
N ALA A 57 3.09 9.21 -2.85
CA ALA A 57 2.66 7.85 -3.18
C ALA A 57 3.23 6.79 -2.22
N GLN A 58 4.47 6.94 -1.73
CA GLN A 58 5.01 6.03 -0.71
C GLN A 58 4.38 6.25 0.67
N LYS A 59 4.02 7.49 1.04
CA LYS A 59 3.28 7.80 2.27
C LYS A 59 1.92 7.13 2.25
N ASP A 60 1.19 7.24 1.14
CA ASP A 60 -0.14 6.64 0.97
C ASP A 60 -0.08 5.11 1.08
N ILE A 61 0.87 4.46 0.39
CA ILE A 61 1.08 3.01 0.49
C ILE A 61 1.39 2.60 1.94
N ALA A 62 2.26 3.34 2.63
CA ALA A 62 2.61 3.01 4.00
C ALA A 62 1.43 3.24 4.96
N SER A 63 0.59 4.26 4.71
CA SER A 63 -0.63 4.51 5.48
C SER A 63 -1.60 3.36 5.31
N SER A 64 -1.93 2.99 4.06
CA SER A 64 -2.82 1.86 3.79
C SER A 64 -2.30 0.56 4.38
N ALA A 65 -0.99 0.31 4.32
CA ALA A 65 -0.42 -0.89 4.93
C ALA A 65 -0.53 -0.91 6.47
N LEU A 66 -0.47 0.26 7.12
CA LEU A 66 -0.73 0.36 8.56
C LEU A 66 -2.22 0.18 8.84
N ASP A 67 -3.08 0.83 8.06
CA ASP A 67 -4.54 0.70 8.18
C ASP A 67 -4.95 -0.78 8.03
N ASP A 68 -4.41 -1.49 7.04
CA ASP A 68 -4.64 -2.93 6.85
C ASP A 68 -4.09 -3.77 8.02
N ALA A 69 -2.91 -3.43 8.54
CA ALA A 69 -2.28 -4.16 9.65
C ALA A 69 -2.99 -3.95 11.01
N PHE A 70 -3.62 -2.79 11.19
CA PHE A 70 -4.39 -2.43 12.38
C PHE A 70 -5.89 -2.66 12.24
N SER A 71 -6.38 -2.88 11.02
CA SER A 71 -7.76 -3.31 10.81
C SER A 71 -7.97 -4.62 11.56
N GLU A 72 -9.05 -4.69 12.32
CA GLU A 72 -9.50 -5.97 12.85
C GLU A 72 -9.70 -6.88 11.64
N SER A 73 -8.83 -7.88 11.50
CA SER A 73 -9.05 -8.93 10.52
C SER A 73 -10.38 -9.55 10.94
N GLU A 74 -11.45 -9.23 10.21
CA GLU A 74 -12.64 -10.06 10.14
C GLU A 74 -12.10 -11.44 9.82
N LYS A 75 -11.97 -12.27 10.86
CA LYS A 75 -11.50 -13.63 10.71
C LYS A 75 -12.68 -14.44 10.20
N ASP A 76 -13.18 -14.05 9.04
CA ASP A 76 -14.30 -14.66 8.35
C ASP A 76 -13.96 -16.11 7.94
N SER A 77 -12.68 -16.47 7.99
CA SER A 77 -12.16 -17.82 7.79
C SER A 77 -11.83 -18.58 9.08
N ASP A 78 -12.00 -18.00 10.27
CA ASP A 78 -11.84 -18.75 11.52
C ASP A 78 -13.01 -19.73 11.67
N VAL A 79 -12.68 -21.01 11.81
CA VAL A 79 -13.67 -22.06 12.06
C VAL A 79 -14.27 -21.84 13.45
N LEU A 80 -15.53 -21.39 13.51
CA LEU A 80 -16.22 -21.15 14.78
C LEU A 80 -16.44 -22.43 15.58
N PHE A 81 -16.81 -23.53 14.91
CA PHE A 81 -17.06 -24.83 15.54
C PHE A 81 -16.73 -25.99 14.60
N TYR A 82 -16.23 -27.08 15.17
CA TYR A 82 -16.17 -28.39 14.52
C TYR A 82 -17.29 -29.26 15.05
N ILE A 83 -18.21 -29.66 14.18
CA ILE A 83 -19.39 -30.46 14.55
C ILE A 83 -19.17 -31.90 14.06
N PRO A 84 -19.41 -32.92 14.89
CA PRO A 84 -19.34 -34.31 14.46
C PRO A 84 -20.47 -34.63 13.47
N VAL A 85 -20.09 -35.04 12.25
CA VAL A 85 -21.03 -35.40 11.18
C VAL A 85 -21.31 -36.90 11.21
N THR A 86 -22.56 -37.27 11.45
CA THR A 86 -23.04 -38.67 11.38
C THR A 86 -23.98 -38.87 10.20
N LYS A 87 -24.24 -40.13 9.81
CA LYS A 87 -25.16 -40.46 8.70
C LYS A 87 -26.58 -39.94 8.96
N GLU A 88 -27.05 -40.05 10.21
CA GLU A 88 -28.38 -39.57 10.58
C GLU A 88 -28.46 -38.04 10.57
N TRP A 89 -27.38 -37.36 10.99
CA TRP A 89 -27.30 -35.90 10.89
C TRP A 89 -27.41 -35.42 9.44
N LEU A 90 -26.70 -36.08 8.50
CA LEU A 90 -26.77 -35.71 7.08
C LEU A 90 -28.17 -35.94 6.49
N ARG A 91 -28.85 -37.02 6.89
CA ARG A 91 -30.25 -37.28 6.50
C ARG A 91 -31.18 -36.17 6.98
N GLN A 92 -31.03 -35.73 8.23
CA GLN A 92 -31.83 -34.63 8.78
C GLN A 92 -31.58 -33.31 8.04
N VAL A 93 -30.32 -32.98 7.73
CA VAL A 93 -29.96 -31.78 6.96
C VAL A 93 -30.61 -31.81 5.57
N ALA A 94 -30.53 -32.94 4.85
CA ALA A 94 -31.13 -33.06 3.53
C ALA A 94 -32.66 -32.89 3.55
N LEU A 95 -33.33 -33.52 4.52
CA LEU A 95 -34.78 -33.37 4.70
C LEU A 95 -35.17 -31.92 5.05
N SER A 96 -34.40 -31.27 5.92
CA SER A 96 -34.63 -29.87 6.28
C SER A 96 -34.48 -28.92 5.08
N LEU A 97 -33.49 -29.18 4.22
CA LEU A 97 -33.25 -28.36 3.04
C LEU A 97 -34.41 -28.46 2.04
N ILE A 98 -34.90 -29.67 1.78
CA ILE A 98 -36.07 -29.90 0.92
C ILE A 98 -37.29 -29.17 1.48
N LEU A 99 -37.53 -29.26 2.80
CA LEU A 99 -38.65 -28.59 3.45
C LEU A 99 -38.56 -27.07 3.34
N ILE A 100 -37.38 -26.49 3.58
CA ILE A 100 -37.15 -25.04 3.44
C ILE A 100 -37.39 -24.60 2.00
N CYS A 101 -36.84 -25.33 1.02
CA CYS A 101 -37.02 -25.03 -0.41
C CYS A 101 -38.48 -25.11 -0.88
N HIS A 102 -39.29 -25.97 -0.27
CA HIS A 102 -40.73 -26.05 -0.57
C HIS A 102 -41.58 -25.00 0.17
N SER A 103 -41.05 -24.39 1.23
CA SER A 103 -41.76 -23.37 2.02
C SER A 103 -41.48 -21.92 1.59
N SER A 104 -40.58 -21.72 0.63
CA SER A 104 -40.27 -20.43 -0.01
C SER A 104 -41.09 -20.20 -1.27
#